data_AF-A0A3N5M8W9-F1
#
_entry.id   AF-A0A3N5M8W9-F1
#
_cell.length_a   1.000
_cell.length_b   1.000
_cell.length_c   1.000
_cell.angle_alpha   90.00
_cell.angle_beta   90.00
_cell.angle_gamma   90.00
#
_symmetry.space_group_name_H-M   'P 1'
#
loop_
_entity.id
_entity.type
_entity.pdbx_description
1 polymer ?
#
loop_
_entity_poly.entity_id
_entity_poly.type
_entity_poly.pdbx_seq_one_letter_code
_entity_poly.pdbx_strand_id
1 'polypeptide(L)' 'MTDSVELREVERLIQVVEDNLRQLQEEATAVSGAADEERIANRIADQEAKLAALLRQREVLIGNA' A
#
# COMPACT_ATOMS: atom_id res chain seq x y z
N MET A 1 10.62 -7.03 22.70
CA MET A 1 11.48 -7.44 21.54
C MET A 1 10.62 -7.78 20.33
N THR A 2 9.45 -8.41 20.52
CA THR A 2 8.48 -8.73 19.46
C THR A 2 8.04 -7.49 18.67
N ASP A 3 7.79 -6.37 19.34
CA ASP A 3 7.29 -5.14 18.69
C ASP A 3 8.27 -4.57 17.66
N SER A 4 9.58 -4.74 17.87
CA SER A 4 10.62 -4.30 16.92
C SER A 4 10.73 -5.21 15.68
N VAL A 5 10.36 -6.49 15.79
CA VAL A 5 10.30 -7.40 14.64
C VAL A 5 9.03 -7.13 13.84
N GLU A 6 7.89 -7.00 14.53
CA GLU A 6 6.59 -6.70 13.91
C GLU A 6 6.59 -5.32 13.24
N LEU A 7 7.17 -4.30 13.87
CA LEU A 7 7.28 -2.96 13.28
C LEU A 7 8.07 -2.99 11.96
N ARG A 8 9.21 -3.67 11.93
CA ARG A 8 10.02 -3.82 10.71
C ARG A 8 9.29 -4.58 9.60
N GLU A 9 8.45 -5.53 9.97
CA GLU A 9 7.60 -6.24 9.02
C GLU A 9 6.57 -5.30 8.38
N VAL A 10 5.85 -4.55 9.22
CA VAL A 10 4.86 -3.57 8.76
C VAL A 10 5.48 -2.51 7.87
N GLU A 11 6.66 -1.99 8.25
CA GLU A 11 7.39 -1.00 7.44
C GLU A 11 7.82 -1.55 6.08
N ARG A 12 8.25 -2.82 6.01
CA ARG A 12 8.56 -3.46 4.72
C ARG A 12 7.31 -3.62 3.86
N LEU A 13 6.19 -4.02 4.46
CA LEU A 13 4.93 -4.17 3.73
C LEU A 13 4.39 -2.83 3.22
N ILE A 14 4.55 -1.75 4.00
CA ILE A 14 4.25 -0.38 3.55
C ILE A 14 5.06 -0.06 2.31
N GLN A 15 6.37 -0.31 2.32
CA GLN A 15 7.22 -0.01 1.17
C GLN A 15 6.78 -0.76 -0.08
N VAL A 16 6.42 -2.04 0.05
CA VAL A 16 5.91 -2.86 -1.07
C VAL A 16 4.59 -2.30 -1.62
N VAL A 17 3.67 -1.85 -0.76
CA VAL A 17 2.39 -1.28 -1.20
C VAL A 17 2.59 0.06 -1.90
N GLU A 18 3.50 0.90 -1.41
CA GLU A 18 3.87 2.16 -2.06
C GLU A 18 4.53 1.93 -3.43
N ASP A 19 5.40 0.92 -3.56
CA ASP A 19 5.98 0.51 -4.84
C ASP A 19 4.90 0.08 -5.83
N ASN A 20 3.94 -0.73 -5.38
CA ASN A 20 2.82 -1.15 -6.21
C ASN A 20 1.96 0.04 -6.64
N LEU A 21 1.69 1.00 -5.76
CA LEU A 21 0.93 2.21 -6.08
C LEU A 21 1.65 3.06 -7.14
N ARG A 22 2.97 3.23 -7.03
CA ARG A 22 3.77 3.93 -8.06
C ARG A 22 3.65 3.24 -9.42
N GLN A 23 3.83 1.92 -9.47
CA GLN A 23 3.70 1.15 -10.71
C GLN A 23 2.29 1.24 -11.30
N LEU A 24 1.24 1.19 -10.46
CA LEU A 24 -0.14 1.33 -10.91
C LEU A 24 -0.44 2.73 -11.45
N GLN A 25 0.14 3.77 -10.87
CA GLN A 25 0.04 5.14 -11.37
C GLN A 25 0.73 5.28 -12.74
N GLU A 26 1.90 4.67 -12.91
CA GLU A 26 2.59 4.61 -14.20
C GLU A 26 1.76 3.85 -15.24
N GLU A 27 1.21 2.68 -14.89
CA GLU A 27 0.29 1.90 -15.74
C GLU A 27 -0.94 2.74 -16.14
N ALA A 28 -1.55 3.47 -15.21
CA ALA A 28 -2.72 4.31 -15.46
C ALA A 28 -2.45 5.40 -16.51
N THR A 29 -1.22 5.93 -16.58
CA THR A 29 -0.84 6.92 -17.60
C THR A 29 -0.55 6.32 -18.97
N ALA A 30 -0.23 5.02 -19.03
CA ALA A 30 0.15 4.33 -20.26
C ALA A 30 -1.02 3.60 -20.95
N VAL A 31 -2.08 3.30 -20.20
CA VAL A 31 -3.27 2.59 -20.70
C VAL A 31 -4.21 3.53 -21.45
N SER A 32 -4.82 3.03 -22.53
CA SER A 32 -5.89 3.72 -23.25
C SER A 32 -7.13 2.84 -23.34
N GLY A 33 -8.22 3.20 -22.64
CA GLY A 33 -9.50 2.50 -22.72
C GLY A 33 -10.21 2.35 -21.39
N ALA A 34 -11.52 2.64 -21.37
CA ALA A 34 -12.32 2.74 -20.15
C ALA A 34 -12.32 1.49 -19.26
N ALA A 35 -12.31 0.29 -19.83
CA ALA A 35 -12.32 -0.96 -19.05
C ALA A 35 -10.97 -1.22 -18.34
N ASP A 36 -9.86 -0.88 -18.99
CA ASP A 36 -8.53 -1.04 -18.38
C ASP A 36 -8.26 0.08 -17.36
N GLU A 37 -8.76 1.29 -17.61
CA GLU A 37 -8.76 2.40 -16.65
C GLU A 37 -9.53 2.06 -15.38
N GLU A 38 -10.74 1.51 -15.48
CA GLU A 38 -11.54 1.09 -14.32
C GLU A 38 -10.85 -0.03 -13.53
N ARG A 39 -10.23 -1.00 -14.23
CA ARG A 39 -9.48 -2.07 -13.57
C ARG A 39 -8.27 -1.54 -12.79
N ILE A 40 -7.53 -0.59 -13.36
CA ILE A 40 -6.39 0.03 -12.69
C ILE A 40 -6.88 0.88 -11.50
N ALA A 41 -7.95 1.66 -11.66
CA ALA A 41 -8.54 2.43 -10.58
C ALA A 41 -8.96 1.56 -9.39
N ASN A 42 -9.61 0.42 -9.64
CA ASN A 42 -9.98 -0.53 -8.59
C ASN A 42 -8.75 -1.10 -7.87
N ARG A 43 -7.69 -1.47 -8.61
CA ARG A 43 -6.43 -1.94 -8.01
C ARG A 43 -5.75 -0.86 -7.16
N ILE A 44 -5.78 0.40 -7.59
CA ILE A 44 -5.25 1.53 -6.81
C ILE A 44 -6.02 1.66 -5.50
N ALA A 45 -7.36 1.68 -5.55
CA ALA A 45 -8.21 1.78 -4.36
C ALA A 45 -7.93 0.64 -3.34
N ASP A 46 -7.73 -0.59 -3.81
CA ASP A 46 -7.38 -1.73 -2.96
C ASP A 46 -6.01 -1.54 -2.28
N GLN A 47 -5.01 -1.03 -3.01
CA GLN A 47 -3.68 -0.77 -2.45
C GLN A 47 -3.70 0.40 -1.46
N GLU A 48 -4.46 1.46 -1.73
CA GLU A 48 -4.64 2.59 -0.80
C GLU A 48 -5.31 2.14 0.51
N ALA A 49 -6.35 1.30 0.42
CA ALA A 49 -7.01 0.73 1.59
C ALA A 49 -6.05 -0.13 2.42
N LYS A 50 -5.21 -0.93 1.75
CA LYS A 50 -4.17 -1.74 2.39
C LYS A 50 -3.11 -0.87 3.05
N LEU A 51 -2.65 0.20 2.39
CA LEU A 51 -1.69 1.15 2.93
C LEU A 51 -2.24 1.80 4.21
N ALA A 52 -3.49 2.27 4.18
CA ALA A 52 -4.14 2.86 5.35
C ALA A 52 -4.24 1.88 6.53
N ALA A 53 -4.51 0.60 6.27
CA ALA A 53 -4.51 -0.43 7.31
C ALA A 53 -3.12 -0.65 7.92
N LEU A 54 -2.08 -0.74 7.09
CA LEU A 54 -0.69 -0.90 7.54
C LEU A 54 -0.19 0.31 8.34
N LEU A 55 -0.53 1.53 7.92
CA LEU A 55 -0.18 2.75 8.64
C LEU A 55 -0.82 2.78 10.04
N ARG A 56 -2.10 2.42 10.17
CA ARG A 56 -2.74 2.26 11.48
C ARG A 56 -2.07 1.21 12.35
N GLN A 57 -1.69 0.06 11.76
CA GLN A 57 -0.97 -0.98 12.48
C GLN A 57 0.40 -0.48 12.97
N ARG A 58 1.13 0.27 12.14
CA ARG A 58 2.40 0.90 12.49
C ARG A 58 2.24 1.88 13.66
N GLU A 59 1.21 2.73 13.62
CA GLU A 59 0.92 3.66 14.72
C GLU A 59 0.65 2.94 16.03
N VAL A 60 -0.12 1.85 16.00
CA VAL A 60 -0.38 1.01 17.19
C VAL A 60 0.92 0.40 17.72
N LEU A 61 1.78 -0.14 16.85
CA LEU A 61 3.05 -0.74 17.26
C LEU A 61 4.03 0.28 17.85
N ILE A 62 4.06 1.51 17.31
CA ILE A 62 4.88 2.60 17.84
C ILE A 62 4.32 3.12 19.17
N GLY A 63 2.99 3.24 19.30
CA GLY A 63 2.34 3.69 20.54
C GLY A 63 2.37 2.66 21.66
N ASN A 64 2.58 1.38 21.33
CA ASN A 64 2.78 0.28 22.27
C ASN A 64 4.26 0.04 22.64
N ALA A 65 5.20 0.74 22.01
CA ALA A 65 6.65 0.62 22.24
C ALA A 65 7.15 1.60 23.30
#